data_AF-A0A5B8XQI6-F1
#
_entry.id   AF-A0A5B8XQI6-F1
#
_cell.length_a   1.000
_cell.length_b   1.000
_cell.length_c   1.000
_cell.angle_alpha   90.00
_cell.angle_beta   90.00
_cell.angle_gamma   90.00
#
_symmetry.space_group_name_H-M   'P 1'
#
loop_
_entity.id
_entity.type
_entity.pdbx_description
1 polymer ?
#
loop_
_entity_poly.entity_id
_entity_poly.type
_entity_poly.pdbx_seq_one_letter_code
_entity_poly.pdbx_strand_id
1 'polypeptide(L)'
;MDTAVTRASLSKARDAFDNLSKALLADHGLREHYAHYLLNVFSVTGKLRDYRSLNAYVRESKSPDLLNEVDEVIRYELPDVWILSALRRDELEAAVQCWFQNQDHQRIRYAAPALMKAFPERVDILVSGQLRLAEYQISRATRSRYRRACKILEGLRRALNDSNHSNLWAIALDEVLQKHGHRPALMDEFRKAEIL
;
A
#
# COMPACT_ATOMS: atom_id res chain seq x y z
N MET A 1 -25.82 0.17 24.77
CA MET A 1 -25.03 -1.03 25.12
C MET A 1 -24.28 -1.44 23.87
N ASP A 2 -23.06 -0.95 23.70
CA ASP A 2 -22.21 -1.33 22.57
C ASP A 2 -21.74 -2.77 22.78
N THR A 3 -22.27 -3.69 21.99
CA THR A 3 -21.64 -4.98 21.82
C THR A 3 -20.40 -4.74 20.98
N ALA A 4 -19.27 -4.49 21.63
CA ALA A 4 -17.98 -4.41 20.96
C ALA A 4 -17.71 -5.77 20.32
N VAL A 5 -18.12 -5.91 19.05
CA VAL A 5 -17.91 -7.11 18.27
C VAL A 5 -16.40 -7.28 18.14
N THR A 6 -15.85 -8.25 18.84
CA THR A 6 -14.40 -8.44 18.86
C THR A 6 -13.92 -9.01 17.52
N ARG A 7 -12.69 -8.67 17.11
CA ARG A 7 -12.03 -9.27 15.94
C ARG A 7 -12.07 -10.80 15.96
N ALA A 8 -12.02 -11.41 17.15
CA ALA A 8 -12.10 -12.86 17.32
C ALA A 8 -13.52 -13.40 17.02
N SER A 9 -14.56 -12.67 17.41
CA SER A 9 -15.96 -13.01 17.11
C SER A 9 -16.23 -12.95 15.60
N LEU A 10 -15.73 -11.90 14.92
CA LEU A 10 -15.85 -11.74 13.46
C LEU A 10 -15.11 -12.86 12.71
N SER A 11 -13.90 -13.22 13.14
CA SER A 11 -13.14 -14.29 12.50
C SER A 11 -13.84 -15.65 12.62
N LYS A 12 -14.38 -16.00 13.80
CA LYS A 12 -15.10 -17.26 14.01
C LYS A 12 -16.39 -17.33 13.18
N ALA A 13 -17.13 -16.22 13.11
CA ALA A 13 -18.34 -16.14 12.31
C ALA A 13 -18.02 -16.26 10.81
N ARG A 14 -16.94 -15.63 10.31
CA ARG A 14 -16.47 -15.84 8.93
C ARG A 14 -16.16 -17.31 8.65
N ASP A 15 -15.35 -17.95 9.49
CA ASP A 15 -14.95 -19.34 9.27
C ASP A 15 -16.17 -20.30 9.30
N ALA A 16 -17.18 -20.01 10.13
CA ALA A 16 -18.45 -20.75 10.13
C ALA A 16 -19.25 -20.55 8.84
N PHE A 17 -19.28 -19.34 8.29
CA PHE A 17 -19.94 -19.03 7.02
C PHE A 17 -19.20 -19.59 5.79
N ASP A 18 -17.87 -19.53 5.77
CA ASP A 18 -17.05 -20.13 4.71
C ASP A 18 -17.31 -21.65 4.61
N ASN A 19 -17.56 -22.31 5.75
CA ASN A 19 -17.93 -23.73 5.82
C ASN A 19 -19.38 -24.02 5.36
N LEU A 20 -20.26 -23.02 5.34
CA LEU A 20 -21.63 -23.14 4.83
C LEU A 20 -21.73 -22.96 3.29
N SER A 21 -20.61 -22.66 2.61
CA SER A 21 -20.63 -21.92 1.35
C SER A 21 -20.19 -22.75 0.12
N LYS A 22 -21.18 -23.29 -0.60
CA LYS A 22 -21.23 -23.48 -2.08
C LYS A 22 -22.67 -23.57 -2.60
N ALA A 23 -23.57 -24.20 -1.84
CA ALA A 23 -24.97 -24.41 -2.23
C ALA A 23 -25.92 -23.28 -1.80
N LEU A 24 -25.71 -22.66 -0.64
CA LEU A 24 -26.54 -21.56 -0.10
C LEU A 24 -26.36 -20.23 -0.84
N LEU A 25 -25.18 -20.04 -1.43
CA LEU A 25 -24.85 -18.86 -2.22
C LEU A 25 -25.24 -19.04 -3.68
N ALA A 26 -26.25 -19.82 -4.04
CA ALA A 26 -26.82 -19.78 -5.40
C ALA A 26 -27.78 -18.59 -5.57
N ASP A 27 -28.32 -18.08 -4.46
CA ASP A 27 -29.24 -16.95 -4.41
C ASP A 27 -28.49 -15.61 -4.37
N HIS A 28 -28.86 -14.69 -5.27
CA HIS A 28 -28.26 -13.37 -5.39
C HIS A 28 -28.48 -12.48 -4.15
N GLY A 29 -29.65 -12.54 -3.49
CA GLY A 29 -29.95 -11.70 -2.33
C GLY A 29 -29.15 -12.10 -1.08
N LEU A 30 -28.94 -13.40 -0.89
CA LEU A 30 -28.10 -13.93 0.18
C LEU A 30 -26.62 -13.62 -0.05
N ARG A 31 -26.16 -13.61 -1.32
CA ARG A 31 -24.79 -13.20 -1.67
C ARG A 31 -24.52 -11.74 -1.31
N GLU A 32 -25.45 -10.83 -1.60
CA GLU A 32 -25.29 -9.41 -1.31
C GLU A 32 -25.21 -9.13 0.20
N HIS A 33 -26.12 -9.73 0.99
CA HIS A 33 -26.05 -9.65 2.46
C HIS A 33 -24.73 -10.18 3.01
N TYR A 34 -24.23 -11.28 2.45
CA TYR A 34 -22.95 -11.84 2.85
C TYR A 34 -21.77 -10.94 2.45
N ALA A 35 -21.83 -10.30 1.29
CA ALA A 35 -20.82 -9.34 0.87
C ALA A 35 -20.76 -8.13 1.82
N HIS A 36 -21.90 -7.58 2.25
CA HIS A 36 -21.95 -6.52 3.27
C HIS A 36 -21.43 -7.01 4.63
N TYR A 37 -21.72 -8.24 5.02
CA TYR A 37 -21.12 -8.83 6.22
C TYR A 37 -19.58 -8.88 6.11
N LEU A 38 -19.04 -9.37 5.00
CA LEU A 38 -17.60 -9.42 4.76
C LEU A 38 -16.96 -8.04 4.69
N LEU A 39 -17.68 -7.04 4.16
CA LEU A 39 -17.26 -5.65 4.14
C LEU A 39 -17.11 -5.11 5.55
N ASN A 40 -18.09 -5.37 6.44
CA ASN A 40 -18.02 -5.01 7.85
C ASN A 40 -16.89 -5.73 8.59
N VAL A 41 -16.61 -7.00 8.26
CA VAL A 41 -15.45 -7.70 8.80
C VAL A 41 -14.16 -7.01 8.35
N PHE A 42 -14.05 -6.71 7.06
CA PHE A 42 -12.87 -6.10 6.48
C PHE A 42 -12.61 -4.68 7.00
N SER A 43 -13.64 -3.85 7.16
CA SER A 43 -13.51 -2.50 7.72
C SER A 43 -12.99 -2.49 9.15
N VAL A 44 -13.26 -3.55 9.93
CA VAL A 44 -12.77 -3.68 11.32
C VAL A 44 -11.34 -4.26 11.38
N THR A 45 -10.97 -5.12 10.43
CA THR A 45 -9.69 -5.85 10.47
C THR A 45 -8.59 -5.22 9.61
N GLY A 46 -8.94 -4.60 8.48
CA GLY A 46 -8.01 -4.05 7.49
C GLY A 46 -7.07 -5.09 6.86
N LYS A 47 -7.37 -6.40 6.95
CA LYS A 47 -6.46 -7.47 6.51
C LYS A 47 -6.69 -7.88 5.06
N LEU A 48 -5.59 -8.12 4.33
CA LEU A 48 -5.62 -8.60 2.94
C LEU A 48 -6.36 -9.94 2.77
N ARG A 49 -6.33 -10.83 3.78
CA ARG A 49 -7.09 -12.09 3.74
C ARG A 49 -8.59 -11.82 3.68
N ASP A 50 -9.09 -10.89 4.49
CA ASP A 50 -10.51 -10.56 4.56
C ASP A 50 -10.96 -9.85 3.28
N TYR A 51 -10.11 -8.96 2.74
CA TYR A 51 -10.31 -8.37 1.41
C TYR A 51 -10.39 -9.42 0.29
N ARG A 52 -9.52 -10.43 0.29
CA ARG A 52 -9.54 -11.48 -0.75
C ARG A 52 -10.86 -12.25 -0.75
N SER A 53 -11.39 -12.56 0.44
CA SER A 53 -12.72 -13.17 0.57
C SER A 53 -13.80 -12.23 0.05
N LEU A 54 -13.81 -10.96 0.49
CA LEU A 54 -14.77 -9.94 0.04
C LEU A 54 -14.77 -9.77 -1.49
N ASN A 55 -13.59 -9.62 -2.10
CA ASN A 55 -13.45 -9.39 -3.55
C ASN A 55 -13.95 -10.57 -4.40
N ALA A 56 -13.89 -11.81 -3.89
CA ALA A 56 -14.45 -12.96 -4.59
C ALA A 56 -15.98 -12.83 -4.74
N TYR A 57 -16.67 -12.45 -3.67
CA TYR A 57 -18.13 -12.32 -3.65
C TYR A 57 -18.64 -11.04 -4.32
N VAL A 58 -17.94 -9.92 -4.13
CA VAL A 58 -18.32 -8.61 -4.71
C VAL A 58 -18.26 -8.63 -6.24
N ARG A 59 -17.30 -9.35 -6.84
CA ARG A 59 -17.25 -9.52 -8.31
C ARG A 59 -18.45 -10.28 -8.87
N GLU A 60 -19.02 -11.18 -8.07
CA GLU A 60 -20.16 -12.02 -8.47
C GLU A 60 -21.51 -11.33 -8.25
N SER A 61 -21.60 -10.38 -7.32
CA SER A 61 -22.86 -9.70 -6.99
C SER A 61 -23.31 -8.69 -8.05
N LYS A 62 -22.38 -8.07 -8.80
CA LYS A 62 -22.64 -7.04 -9.84
C LYS A 62 -23.49 -5.84 -9.35
N SER A 63 -23.62 -5.64 -8.04
CA SER A 63 -24.36 -4.53 -7.43
C SER A 63 -23.49 -3.25 -7.46
N PRO A 64 -23.88 -2.18 -8.19
CA PRO A 64 -23.07 -0.97 -8.32
C PRO A 64 -22.84 -0.26 -6.97
N ASP A 65 -23.84 -0.22 -6.10
CA ASP A 65 -23.76 0.45 -4.81
C ASP A 65 -22.77 -0.25 -3.88
N LEU A 66 -22.84 -1.58 -3.81
CA LEU A 66 -21.88 -2.41 -3.07
C LEU A 66 -20.46 -2.28 -3.63
N LEU A 67 -20.30 -2.20 -4.95
CA LEU A 67 -18.99 -1.99 -5.57
C LEU A 67 -18.36 -0.66 -5.15
N ASN A 68 -19.16 0.41 -5.11
CA ASN A 68 -18.69 1.73 -4.66
C ASN A 68 -18.33 1.73 -3.17
N GLU A 69 -19.17 1.13 -2.33
CA GLU A 69 -18.93 1.01 -0.89
C GLU A 69 -17.62 0.24 -0.61
N VAL A 70 -17.42 -0.87 -1.34
CA VAL A 70 -16.21 -1.69 -1.25
C VAL A 70 -14.98 -0.91 -1.73
N ASP A 71 -15.07 -0.18 -2.85
CA ASP A 71 -13.95 0.59 -3.40
C ASP A 71 -13.47 1.68 -2.42
N GLU A 72 -14.40 2.41 -1.78
CA GLU A 72 -14.09 3.40 -0.74
C GLU A 72 -13.43 2.77 0.50
N VAL A 73 -13.95 1.64 1.00
CA VAL A 73 -13.35 0.97 2.16
C VAL A 73 -11.95 0.43 1.83
N ILE A 74 -11.72 -0.09 0.62
CA ILE A 74 -10.36 -0.52 0.19
C ILE A 74 -9.43 0.68 0.12
N ARG A 75 -9.88 1.83 -0.40
CA ARG A 75 -9.07 3.06 -0.48
C ARG A 75 -8.55 3.47 0.89
N TYR A 76 -9.32 3.26 1.95
CA TYR A 76 -8.93 3.59 3.32
C TYR A 76 -8.10 2.50 4.00
N GLU A 77 -8.54 1.23 3.93
CA GLU A 77 -7.93 0.12 4.68
C GLU A 77 -6.71 -0.49 3.98
N LEU A 78 -6.75 -0.61 2.65
CA LEU A 78 -5.69 -1.18 1.81
C LEU A 78 -5.38 -0.26 0.61
N PRO A 79 -4.88 0.96 0.86
CA PRO A 79 -4.64 1.94 -0.18
C PRO A 79 -3.64 1.48 -1.27
N ASP A 80 -2.68 0.59 -0.97
CA ASP A 80 -1.81 -0.01 -1.98
C ASP A 80 -2.58 -0.85 -3.01
N VAL A 81 -3.50 -1.68 -2.52
CA VAL A 81 -4.37 -2.52 -3.35
C VAL A 81 -5.27 -1.64 -4.21
N TRP A 82 -5.83 -0.58 -3.60
CA TRP A 82 -6.68 0.38 -4.31
C TRP A 82 -5.90 1.08 -5.43
N ILE A 83 -4.72 1.65 -5.13
CA ILE A 83 -3.85 2.32 -6.12
C ILE A 83 -3.51 1.37 -7.27
N LEU A 84 -3.11 0.13 -6.97
CA LEU A 84 -2.82 -0.87 -8.00
C LEU A 84 -4.05 -1.23 -8.85
N SER A 85 -5.25 -1.14 -8.28
CA SER A 85 -6.50 -1.32 -9.01
C SER A 85 -6.81 -0.14 -9.92
N ALA A 86 -6.72 1.09 -9.38
CA ALA A 86 -6.90 2.33 -10.13
C ALA A 86 -5.96 2.39 -11.35
N LEU A 87 -4.67 2.05 -11.17
CA LEU A 87 -3.71 1.96 -12.28
C LEU A 87 -4.10 0.94 -13.37
N ARG A 88 -4.77 -0.17 -13.02
CA ARG A 88 -5.25 -1.16 -14.01
C ARG A 88 -6.52 -0.69 -14.73
N ARG A 89 -7.30 0.19 -14.10
CA ARG A 89 -8.52 0.81 -14.65
C ARG A 89 -8.22 2.09 -15.44
N ASP A 90 -6.95 2.45 -15.60
CA ASP A 90 -6.49 3.71 -16.20
C ASP A 90 -6.95 4.98 -15.44
N GLU A 91 -7.26 4.83 -14.14
CA GLU A 91 -7.63 5.91 -13.22
C GLU A 91 -6.35 6.57 -12.64
N LEU A 92 -5.49 7.04 -13.54
CA LEU A 92 -4.13 7.51 -13.23
C LEU A 92 -4.11 8.62 -12.17
N GLU A 93 -4.92 9.66 -12.35
CA GLU A 93 -4.95 10.80 -11.43
C GLU A 93 -5.47 10.43 -10.04
N ALA A 94 -6.44 9.52 -9.98
CA ALA A 94 -7.01 9.03 -8.72
C ALA A 94 -5.97 8.22 -7.94
N ALA A 95 -5.17 7.40 -8.64
CA ALA A 95 -4.05 6.65 -8.06
C ALA A 95 -3.00 7.58 -7.43
N VAL A 96 -2.64 8.67 -8.12
CA VAL A 96 -1.69 9.68 -7.62
C VAL A 96 -2.27 10.44 -6.42
N GLN A 97 -3.54 10.84 -6.50
CA GLN A 97 -4.20 11.52 -5.40
C GLN A 97 -4.22 10.64 -4.14
N CYS A 98 -4.57 9.35 -4.29
CA CYS A 98 -4.56 8.40 -3.18
C CYS A 98 -3.14 8.20 -2.61
N TRP A 99 -2.11 8.14 -3.46
CA TRP A 99 -0.71 8.07 -3.01
C TRP A 99 -0.35 9.22 -2.08
N PHE A 100 -0.57 10.47 -2.52
CA PHE A 100 -0.16 11.65 -1.74
C PHE A 100 -1.09 11.98 -0.56
N GLN A 101 -2.36 11.55 -0.59
CA GLN A 101 -3.26 11.68 0.57
C GLN A 101 -2.85 10.78 1.74
N ASN A 102 -2.21 9.64 1.46
CA ASN A 102 -1.81 8.68 2.47
C ASN A 102 -0.41 8.98 2.99
N GLN A 103 -0.29 9.88 3.97
CA GLN A 103 1.02 10.28 4.54
C GLN A 103 1.86 9.11 5.10
N ASP A 104 1.21 8.03 5.54
CA ASP A 104 1.90 6.78 5.89
C ASP A 104 2.22 5.96 4.63
N HIS A 105 3.22 6.42 3.89
CA HIS A 105 3.69 5.73 2.71
C HIS A 105 4.28 4.33 3.00
N GLN A 106 4.50 3.94 4.27
CA GLN A 106 4.91 2.56 4.58
C GLN A 106 3.80 1.57 4.27
N ARG A 107 2.53 1.94 4.51
CA ARG A 107 1.37 1.10 4.18
C ARG A 107 1.20 0.95 2.67
N ILE A 108 1.48 1.99 1.90
CA ILE A 108 1.27 1.98 0.43
C ILE A 108 2.48 1.60 -0.41
N ARG A 109 3.65 1.36 0.21
CA ARG A 109 4.93 1.13 -0.49
C ARG A 109 4.89 0.11 -1.64
N TYR A 110 4.01 -0.89 -1.56
CA TYR A 110 3.90 -1.93 -2.57
C TYR A 110 3.37 -1.40 -3.91
N ALA A 111 2.67 -0.28 -3.89
CA ALA A 111 2.21 0.41 -5.10
C ALA A 111 3.30 1.29 -5.73
N ALA A 112 4.36 1.66 -4.99
CA ALA A 112 5.38 2.60 -5.46
C ALA A 112 6.03 2.20 -6.79
N PRO A 113 6.47 0.93 -7.02
CA PRO A 113 7.06 0.54 -8.31
C PRO A 113 6.09 0.68 -9.48
N ALA A 114 4.80 0.37 -9.26
CA ALA A 114 3.77 0.49 -10.29
C ALA A 114 3.47 1.95 -10.63
N LEU A 115 3.39 2.82 -9.61
CA LEU A 115 3.23 4.26 -9.78
C LEU A 115 4.41 4.87 -10.54
N MET A 116 5.64 4.60 -10.12
CA MET A 116 6.84 5.12 -10.82
C MET A 116 6.91 4.65 -12.26
N LYS A 117 6.45 3.43 -12.56
CA LYS A 117 6.37 2.92 -13.94
C LYS A 117 5.29 3.61 -14.75
N ALA A 118 4.14 3.93 -14.14
CA ALA A 118 3.05 4.64 -14.80
C ALA A 118 3.39 6.12 -15.05
N PHE A 119 4.26 6.71 -14.23
CA PHE A 119 4.64 8.12 -14.32
C PHE A 119 6.17 8.32 -14.32
N PRO A 120 6.88 7.90 -15.37
CA PRO A 120 8.35 8.01 -15.42
C PRO A 120 8.86 9.45 -15.37
N GLU A 121 8.09 10.40 -15.91
CA GLU A 121 8.44 11.84 -15.97
C GLU A 121 8.03 12.62 -14.72
N ARG A 122 7.25 12.02 -13.81
CA ARG A 122 6.78 12.69 -12.58
C ARG A 122 7.82 12.53 -11.47
N VAL A 123 8.67 13.53 -11.35
CA VAL A 123 9.80 13.56 -10.40
C VAL A 123 9.34 13.48 -8.94
N ASP A 124 8.20 14.07 -8.61
CA ASP A 124 7.58 13.98 -7.29
C ASP A 124 7.19 12.54 -6.91
N ILE A 125 6.64 11.77 -7.86
CA ILE A 125 6.30 10.35 -7.68
C ILE A 125 7.58 9.51 -7.59
N LEU A 126 8.57 9.81 -8.43
CA LEU A 126 9.87 9.13 -8.40
C LEU A 126 10.57 9.31 -7.05
N VAL A 127 10.73 10.56 -6.60
CA VAL A 127 11.37 10.89 -5.31
C VAL A 127 10.59 10.25 -4.16
N SER A 128 9.29 10.50 -4.09
CA SER A 128 8.48 9.94 -3.00
C SER A 128 8.45 8.41 -3.02
N GLY A 129 8.35 7.75 -4.18
CA GLY A 129 8.38 6.29 -4.30
C GLY A 129 9.71 5.67 -3.87
N GLN A 130 10.83 6.17 -4.41
CA GLN A 130 12.17 5.64 -4.11
C GLN A 130 12.54 5.84 -2.63
N LEU A 131 12.24 7.02 -2.06
CA LEU A 131 12.53 7.29 -0.65
C LEU A 131 11.84 6.29 0.27
N ARG A 132 10.59 5.91 -0.01
CA ARG A 132 9.83 4.98 0.85
C ARG A 132 10.31 3.55 0.72
N LEU A 133 10.74 3.15 -0.47
CA LEU A 133 11.42 1.88 -0.67
C LEU A 133 12.75 1.85 0.10
N ALA A 134 13.53 2.94 0.10
CA ALA A 134 14.77 3.05 0.86
C ALA A 134 14.52 3.01 2.38
N GLU A 135 13.62 3.86 2.89
CA GLU A 135 13.23 3.89 4.31
C GLU A 135 12.74 2.53 4.81
N TYR A 136 11.97 1.80 4.00
CA TYR A 136 11.56 0.44 4.33
C TYR A 136 12.76 -0.51 4.51
N GLN A 137 13.78 -0.43 3.65
CA GLN A 137 14.98 -1.24 3.85
C GLN A 137 15.72 -0.80 5.13
N ILE A 138 15.83 0.51 5.38
CA ILE A 138 16.50 1.06 6.56
C ILE A 138 15.80 0.63 7.85
N SER A 139 14.46 0.60 7.88
CA SER A 139 13.71 0.23 9.09
C SER A 139 13.98 -1.20 9.56
N ARG A 140 14.42 -2.11 8.67
CA ARG A 140 14.76 -3.51 9.01
C ARG A 140 16.10 -3.67 9.73
N ALA A 141 16.85 -2.59 9.93
CA ALA A 141 18.01 -2.50 10.84
C ALA A 141 19.10 -3.58 10.67
N THR A 142 19.38 -4.01 9.45
CA THR A 142 20.48 -4.96 9.16
C THR A 142 21.39 -4.42 8.07
N ARG A 143 22.70 -4.73 8.11
CA ARG A 143 23.67 -4.25 7.11
C ARG A 143 23.30 -4.63 5.68
N SER A 144 22.80 -5.85 5.47
CA SER A 144 22.31 -6.28 4.14
C SER A 144 21.18 -5.39 3.61
N ARG A 145 20.28 -4.94 4.50
CA ARG A 145 19.18 -4.04 4.13
C ARG A 145 19.67 -2.61 3.92
N TYR A 146 20.61 -2.13 4.72
CA TYR A 146 21.25 -0.83 4.50
C TYR A 146 21.92 -0.73 3.14
N ARG A 147 22.65 -1.77 2.70
CA ARG A 147 23.20 -1.81 1.34
C ARG A 147 22.13 -1.77 0.25
N ARG A 148 20.98 -2.42 0.46
CA ARG A 148 19.85 -2.33 -0.48
C ARG A 148 19.26 -0.92 -0.50
N ALA A 149 19.15 -0.27 0.65
CA ALA A 149 18.75 1.14 0.72
C ALA A 149 19.72 2.03 -0.05
N CYS A 150 21.04 1.79 0.08
CA CYS A 150 22.05 2.55 -0.65
C CYS A 150 21.85 2.44 -2.16
N LYS A 151 21.65 1.22 -2.68
CA LYS A 151 21.37 1.01 -4.11
C LYS A 151 20.11 1.73 -4.61
N ILE A 152 19.07 1.80 -3.79
CA ILE A 152 17.83 2.53 -4.09
C ILE A 152 18.12 4.04 -4.17
N LEU A 153 18.84 4.58 -3.18
CA LEU A 153 19.20 5.99 -3.10
C LEU A 153 20.17 6.41 -4.23
N GLU A 154 21.15 5.57 -4.57
CA GLU A 154 22.01 5.78 -5.73
C GLU A 154 21.20 5.81 -7.04
N GLY A 155 20.21 4.92 -7.18
CA GLY A 155 19.30 4.92 -8.32
C GLY A 155 18.49 6.21 -8.41
N LEU A 156 17.97 6.70 -7.28
CA LEU A 156 17.30 7.98 -7.20
C LEU A 156 18.23 9.14 -7.59
N ARG A 157 19.45 9.19 -7.05
CA ARG A 157 20.44 10.24 -7.39
C ARG A 157 20.71 10.29 -8.90
N ARG A 158 20.91 9.13 -9.53
CA ARG A 158 21.12 9.04 -10.99
C ARG A 158 19.90 9.55 -11.75
N ALA A 159 18.70 9.06 -11.42
CA ALA A 159 17.49 9.46 -12.10
C ALA A 159 17.18 10.97 -11.96
N LEU A 160 17.51 11.57 -10.81
CA LEU A 160 17.42 13.02 -10.61
C LEU A 160 18.44 13.80 -11.46
N ASN A 161 19.66 13.31 -11.59
CA ASN A 161 20.65 13.92 -12.48
C ASN A 161 20.23 13.82 -13.94
N ASP A 162 19.77 12.65 -14.37
CA ASP A 162 19.34 12.40 -15.76
C ASP A 162 18.12 13.24 -16.16
N SER A 163 17.28 13.62 -15.19
CA SER A 163 16.09 14.45 -15.40
C SER A 163 16.32 15.95 -15.13
N ASN A 164 17.57 16.41 -14.93
CA ASN A 164 17.90 17.81 -14.58
C ASN A 164 17.29 18.32 -13.25
N HIS A 165 17.03 17.41 -12.31
CA HIS A 165 16.51 17.71 -10.97
C HIS A 165 17.53 17.37 -9.86
N SER A 166 18.82 17.49 -10.16
CA SER A 166 19.93 17.18 -9.24
C SER A 166 19.86 17.95 -7.91
N ASN A 167 19.27 19.15 -7.92
CA ASN A 167 19.03 19.96 -6.73
C ASN A 167 18.11 19.28 -5.70
N LEU A 168 17.23 18.38 -6.12
CA LEU A 168 16.32 17.65 -5.21
C LEU A 168 17.03 16.55 -4.42
N TRP A 169 18.23 16.12 -4.85
CA TRP A 169 18.99 15.07 -4.16
C TRP A 169 19.31 15.46 -2.71
N ALA A 170 19.75 16.70 -2.49
CA ALA A 170 20.08 17.19 -1.15
C ALA A 170 18.86 17.16 -0.21
N ILE A 171 17.69 17.55 -0.72
CA ILE A 171 16.42 17.55 0.04
C ILE A 171 16.02 16.11 0.39
N ALA A 172 16.07 15.20 -0.60
CA ALA A 172 15.72 13.79 -0.41
C ALA A 172 16.66 13.10 0.59
N LEU A 173 17.97 13.37 0.51
CA LEU A 173 18.96 12.83 1.43
C LEU A 173 18.77 13.37 2.85
N ASP A 174 18.51 14.67 2.99
CA ASP A 174 18.29 15.29 4.30
C ASP A 174 17.09 14.65 5.03
N GLU A 175 15.98 14.36 4.33
CA GLU A 175 14.83 13.65 4.91
C GLU A 175 15.23 12.28 5.50
N VAL A 176 16.07 11.52 4.79
CA VAL A 176 16.56 10.22 5.27
C VAL A 176 17.48 10.37 6.47
N LEU A 177 18.36 11.37 6.45
CA LEU A 177 19.33 11.62 7.53
C LEU A 177 18.65 12.12 8.80
N GLN A 178 17.64 12.99 8.70
CA GLN A 178 16.85 13.44 9.84
C GLN A 178 16.21 12.26 10.58
N LYS A 179 15.70 11.25 9.85
CA LYS A 179 15.03 10.09 10.43
C LYS A 179 15.97 8.98 10.89
N HIS A 180 17.11 8.80 10.21
CA HIS A 180 17.94 7.60 10.37
C HIS A 180 19.43 7.87 10.62
N GLY A 181 19.87 9.12 10.58
CA GLY A 181 21.27 9.50 10.74
C GLY A 181 21.90 9.14 12.09
N HIS A 182 21.09 8.91 13.12
CA HIS A 182 21.53 8.43 14.43
C HIS A 182 22.05 6.98 14.43
N ARG A 183 22.00 6.26 13.30
CA ARG A 183 22.37 4.84 13.19
C ARG A 183 23.80 4.68 12.64
N PRO A 184 24.82 4.38 13.47
CA PRO A 184 26.22 4.39 13.01
C PRO A 184 26.50 3.40 11.87
N ALA A 185 25.95 2.19 11.98
CA ALA A 185 26.13 1.16 10.96
C ALA A 185 25.45 1.50 9.61
N LEU A 186 24.43 2.37 9.60
CA LEU A 186 23.85 2.89 8.36
C LEU A 186 24.78 3.94 7.76
N MET A 187 25.26 4.88 8.58
CA MET A 187 26.18 5.93 8.15
C MET A 187 27.48 5.37 7.57
N ASP A 188 28.00 4.27 8.13
CA ASP A 188 29.15 3.56 7.56
C ASP A 188 28.87 3.03 6.15
N GLU A 189 27.69 2.47 5.90
CA GLU A 189 27.33 1.98 4.56
C GLU A 189 27.04 3.16 3.60
N PHE A 190 26.47 4.28 4.09
CA PHE A 190 26.30 5.49 3.28
C PHE A 190 27.63 6.07 2.81
N ARG A 191 28.64 6.15 3.68
CA ARG A 191 30.00 6.60 3.31
C ARG A 191 30.65 5.66 2.29
N LYS A 192 30.54 4.35 2.48
CA LYS A 192 31.09 3.36 1.52
C LYS A 192 30.43 3.43 0.15
N ALA A 193 29.16 3.82 0.10
CA ALA A 193 28.39 3.97 -1.13
C ALA A 193 28.49 5.38 -1.73
N GLU A 194 29.31 6.27 -1.16
CA GLU A 194 29.46 7.66 -1.61
C GLU A 194 28.11 8.40 -1.70
N ILE A 195 27.19 8.09 -0.78
CA ILE A 195 25.90 8.78 -0.62
C ILE A 195 26.09 10.09 0.13
N LEU A 196 27.01 10.09 1.08
CA LEU A 196 27.52 11.24 1.84
C LEU A 196 28.85 11.67 1.24
#